data_AF-A0A7K9NZ92-F1
#
_entry.id   AF-A0A7K9NZ92-F1
#
_cell.length_a   1.000
_cell.length_b   1.000
_cell.length_c   1.000
_cell.angle_alpha   90.00
_cell.angle_beta   90.00
_cell.angle_gamma   90.00
#
_symmetry.space_group_name_H-M   'P 1'
#
loop_
_entity.id
_entity.type
_entity.pdbx_description
1 polymer ?
#
loop_
_entity_poly.entity_id
_entity_poly.type
_entity_poly.pdbx_seq_one_letter_code
_entity_poly.pdbx_strand_id
1 'polypeptide(L)'
;MVRATPFLLVLFLALGAHGLSVKKCNLIGRWVNDLGSNMTITTMNANGDFAGSYHTAVTATSNEIKVSPLQGSLQKSPNQKGQPTFGFTVNWTFSDSITVFTGQCFVDDDGKEVLKTMWLLRSRVENIKNDWKATR
;
A
#
# COMPACT_ATOMS: atom_id res chain seq x y z
N MET A 1 -60.96 -28.43 -37.14
CA MET A 1 -60.09 -28.59 -35.95
C MET A 1 -58.79 -27.85 -36.24
N VAL A 2 -58.59 -26.67 -35.64
CA VAL A 2 -57.37 -25.87 -35.86
C VAL A 2 -56.44 -26.13 -34.68
N ARG A 3 -55.27 -26.70 -34.97
CA ARG A 3 -54.28 -27.14 -33.98
C ARG A 3 -53.35 -25.96 -33.66
N ALA A 4 -53.57 -25.30 -32.52
CA ALA A 4 -52.69 -24.23 -32.05
C ALA A 4 -51.46 -24.85 -31.36
N THR A 5 -50.27 -24.49 -31.82
CA THR A 5 -48.98 -24.88 -31.22
C THR A 5 -48.56 -23.81 -30.21
N PRO A 6 -48.17 -24.16 -28.97
CA PRO A 6 -47.71 -23.17 -28.01
C PRO A 6 -46.24 -22.83 -28.29
N PHE A 7 -45.97 -21.57 -28.63
CA PHE A 7 -44.61 -21.03 -28.63
C PHE A 7 -44.14 -20.87 -27.18
N LEU A 8 -43.16 -21.66 -26.76
CA LEU A 8 -42.47 -21.46 -25.48
C LEU A 8 -41.53 -20.25 -25.61
N LEU A 9 -41.90 -19.13 -24.98
CA LEU A 9 -41.03 -17.97 -24.79
C LEU A 9 -40.13 -18.24 -23.57
N VAL A 10 -38.86 -18.60 -23.78
CA VAL A 10 -37.89 -18.74 -22.70
C VAL A 10 -37.31 -17.35 -22.41
N LEU A 11 -37.77 -16.73 -21.33
CA LEU A 11 -37.25 -15.45 -20.83
C LEU A 11 -35.94 -15.70 -20.09
N PHE A 12 -34.81 -15.45 -20.74
CA PHE A 12 -33.50 -15.47 -20.09
C PHE A 12 -33.36 -14.23 -19.19
N LEU A 13 -33.60 -14.39 -17.89
CA LEU A 13 -33.18 -13.43 -16.88
C LEU A 13 -31.66 -13.47 -16.77
N ALA A 14 -30.98 -12.61 -17.54
CA ALA A 14 -29.59 -12.30 -17.30
C ALA A 14 -29.49 -11.51 -15.99
N LEU A 15 -29.25 -12.19 -14.87
CA LEU A 15 -28.78 -11.55 -13.65
C LEU A 15 -27.40 -10.98 -13.94
N GLY A 16 -27.36 -9.70 -14.30
CA GLY A 16 -26.13 -8.91 -14.33
C GLY A 16 -25.60 -8.80 -12.90
N ALA A 17 -24.80 -9.79 -12.49
CA ALA A 17 -23.92 -9.64 -11.34
C ALA A 17 -22.99 -8.47 -11.67
N HIS A 18 -23.36 -7.28 -11.19
CA HIS A 18 -22.44 -6.15 -11.15
C HIS A 18 -21.33 -6.59 -10.21
N GLY A 19 -20.28 -7.20 -10.78
CA GLY A 19 -19.11 -7.63 -10.04
C GLY A 19 -18.66 -6.45 -9.20
N LEU A 20 -18.65 -6.62 -7.88
CA LEU A 20 -18.12 -5.64 -6.95
C LEU A 20 -16.71 -5.30 -7.44
N SER A 21 -16.54 -4.13 -8.04
CA SER A 21 -15.24 -3.69 -8.53
C SER A 21 -14.33 -3.57 -7.32
N VAL A 22 -13.41 -4.53 -7.17
CA VAL A 22 -12.42 -4.49 -6.10
C VAL A 22 -11.62 -3.22 -6.29
N LYS A 23 -11.67 -2.35 -5.28
CA LYS A 23 -10.99 -1.06 -5.32
C LYS A 23 -9.48 -1.31 -5.27
N LYS A 24 -8.86 -1.38 -6.46
CA LYS A 24 -7.41 -1.50 -6.63
C LYS A 24 -6.70 -0.28 -6.03
N CYS A 25 -5.45 -0.49 -5.64
CA CYS A 25 -4.62 0.43 -4.89
C CYS A 25 -5.22 0.92 -3.57
N ASN A 26 -5.91 0.01 -2.87
CA ASN A 26 -6.17 0.17 -1.45
C ASN A 26 -4.92 -0.28 -0.68
N LEU A 27 -4.23 0.65 -0.01
CA LEU A 27 -3.01 0.31 0.71
C LEU A 27 -3.26 -0.50 2.00
N ILE A 28 -4.49 -0.55 2.51
CA ILE A 28 -4.83 -1.36 3.70
C ILE A 28 -4.55 -2.84 3.40
N GLY A 29 -3.76 -3.48 4.26
CA GLY A 29 -3.38 -4.87 4.10
C GLY A 29 -1.88 -5.09 4.35
N ARG A 30 -1.40 -6.27 3.93
CA ARG A 30 -0.02 -6.70 4.09
C ARG A 30 0.72 -6.59 2.76
N TRP A 31 1.93 -6.04 2.81
CA TRP A 31 2.84 -5.86 1.70
C TRP A 31 4.20 -6.45 2.05
N VAL A 32 4.89 -6.98 1.05
CA VAL A 32 6.24 -7.53 1.16
C VAL A 32 7.09 -6.90 0.08
N ASN A 33 8.32 -6.50 0.41
CA ASN A 33 9.27 -6.00 -0.57
C ASN A 33 10.28 -7.07 -1.00
N ASP A 34 11.13 -6.74 -1.98
CA ASP A 34 12.11 -7.67 -2.55
C ASP A 34 13.24 -8.05 -1.57
N LEU A 35 13.36 -7.36 -0.43
CA LEU A 35 14.30 -7.69 0.65
C LEU A 35 13.68 -8.63 1.70
N GLY A 36 12.38 -8.96 1.59
CA GLY A 36 11.65 -9.76 2.56
C GLY A 36 11.08 -8.96 3.75
N SER A 37 11.21 -7.63 3.75
CA SER A 37 10.57 -6.76 4.75
C SER A 37 9.06 -6.78 4.58
N ASN A 38 8.34 -6.80 5.70
CA ASN A 38 6.89 -6.82 5.76
C ASN A 38 6.34 -5.48 6.24
N MET A 39 5.31 -4.99 5.59
CA MET A 39 4.56 -3.81 5.99
C MET A 39 3.09 -4.18 6.13
N THR A 40 2.45 -3.74 7.22
CA THR A 40 1.01 -3.91 7.42
C THR A 40 0.38 -2.56 7.68
N ILE A 41 -0.51 -2.12 6.80
CA ILE A 41 -1.32 -0.91 7.00
C ILE A 41 -2.67 -1.34 7.56
N THR A 42 -3.00 -0.87 8.76
CA THR A 42 -4.16 -1.35 9.53
C THR A 42 -5.34 -0.41 9.47
N THR A 43 -5.10 0.90 9.37
CA THR A 43 -6.14 1.92 9.37
C THR A 43 -5.87 2.96 8.28
N MET A 44 -6.93 3.49 7.67
CA MET A 44 -6.87 4.65 6.78
C MET A 44 -8.12 5.49 6.98
N ASN A 45 -7.96 6.80 7.19
CA ASN A 45 -9.08 7.71 7.33
C ASN A 45 -9.58 8.22 5.97
N ALA A 46 -10.67 9.00 5.98
CA ALA A 46 -11.25 9.57 4.76
C ALA A 46 -10.31 10.52 4.01
N ASN A 47 -9.38 11.18 4.71
CA ASN A 47 -8.40 12.11 4.16
C ASN A 47 -7.20 11.39 3.52
N GLY A 48 -7.10 10.07 3.69
CA GLY A 48 -5.99 9.27 3.18
C GLY A 48 -4.83 9.12 4.16
N ASP A 49 -4.92 9.65 5.38
CA ASP A 49 -3.91 9.35 6.41
C ASP A 49 -4.06 7.91 6.87
N PHE A 50 -2.95 7.23 7.03
CA PHE A 50 -2.91 5.83 7.43
C PHE A 50 -1.83 5.54 8.46
N ALA A 51 -2.04 4.48 9.22
CA ALA A 51 -1.09 3.97 10.20
C ALA A 51 -0.92 2.46 10.06
N GLY A 52 0.18 1.96 10.59
CA GLY A 52 0.50 0.55 10.49
C GLY A 52 1.78 0.17 11.22
N SER A 53 2.34 -0.96 10.79
CA SER A 53 3.62 -1.46 11.27
C SER A 53 4.53 -1.89 10.13
N TYR A 54 5.83 -1.78 10.37
CA TYR A 54 6.89 -2.20 9.48
C TYR A 54 7.81 -3.17 10.22
N HIS A 55 8.10 -4.31 9.61
CA HIS A 55 9.05 -5.29 10.09
C HIS A 55 10.09 -5.51 9.01
N THR A 56 11.26 -4.87 9.17
CA THR A 56 12.35 -4.99 8.21
C THR A 56 13.00 -6.36 8.27
N ALA A 57 13.51 -6.87 7.15
CA ALA A 57 14.35 -8.07 7.12
C ALA A 57 15.84 -7.76 7.29
N VAL A 58 16.23 -6.49 7.15
CA VAL A 58 17.63 -6.02 7.16
C VAL A 58 17.80 -4.80 8.06
N THR A 59 18.98 -4.65 8.64
CA THR A 59 19.37 -3.48 9.45
C THR A 59 20.84 -3.12 9.23
N ALA A 60 21.17 -1.83 9.39
CA ALA A 60 22.55 -1.34 9.38
C ALA A 60 23.19 -1.32 10.79
N THR A 61 22.44 -1.70 11.83
CA THR A 61 22.90 -1.78 13.22
C THR A 61 23.08 -3.23 13.65
N SER A 62 23.77 -3.47 14.75
CA SER A 62 23.85 -4.80 15.39
C SER A 62 22.68 -5.07 16.35
N ASN A 63 21.69 -4.17 16.42
CA ASN A 63 20.55 -4.32 17.32
C ASN A 63 19.58 -5.37 16.77
N GLU A 64 18.93 -6.10 17.67
CA GLU A 64 17.85 -7.01 17.30
C GLU A 64 16.73 -6.23 16.59
N ILE A 65 16.34 -6.71 15.41
CA ILE A 65 15.25 -6.12 14.63
C ILE A 65 13.94 -6.30 15.39
N LYS A 66 13.16 -5.22 15.47
CA LYS A 66 11.82 -5.22 16.08
C LYS A 66 10.81 -4.57 15.15
N VAL A 67 9.55 -4.99 15.29
CA VAL A 67 8.43 -4.34 14.62
C VAL A 67 8.38 -2.87 15.05
N SER A 68 8.24 -1.98 14.06
CA SER A 68 8.27 -0.53 14.24
C SER A 68 7.00 0.11 13.68
N PRO A 69 6.43 1.14 14.34
CA PRO A 69 5.25 1.81 13.85
C PRO A 69 5.55 2.62 12.58
N LEU A 70 4.55 2.72 11.70
CA LEU A 70 4.57 3.64 10.57
C LEU A 70 3.31 4.52 10.55
N GLN A 71 3.47 5.73 10.00
CA GLN A 71 2.38 6.67 9.74
C GLN A 71 2.61 7.35 8.39
N GLY A 72 1.57 7.56 7.61
CA GLY A 72 1.69 8.14 6.29
C GLY A 72 0.40 8.73 5.76
N SER A 73 0.46 9.21 4.53
CA SER A 73 -0.68 9.74 3.79
C SER A 73 -0.66 9.25 2.35
N LEU A 74 -1.85 8.91 1.88
CA LEU A 74 -2.15 8.59 0.50
C LEU A 74 -2.78 9.82 -0.12
N GLN A 75 -2.30 10.23 -1.29
CA GLN A 75 -2.92 11.35 -1.99
C GLN A 75 -4.39 11.02 -2.29
N LYS A 76 -5.29 11.91 -1.85
CA LYS A 76 -6.73 11.86 -2.13
C LYS A 76 -7.09 13.09 -2.96
N SER A 77 -7.58 12.87 -4.19
CA SER A 77 -8.10 13.95 -5.02
C SER A 77 -9.49 13.60 -5.55
N PRO A 78 -10.43 14.55 -5.65
CA PRO A 78 -11.71 14.33 -6.31
C PRO A 78 -11.57 13.81 -7.75
N ASN A 79 -10.46 14.17 -8.41
CA ASN A 79 -10.12 13.75 -9.78
C ASN A 79 -9.03 12.66 -9.81
N GLN A 80 -8.83 11.96 -8.69
CA GLN A 80 -7.77 10.98 -8.57
C GLN A 80 -7.99 9.81 -9.53
N LYS A 81 -7.02 9.64 -10.43
CA LYS A 81 -6.89 8.44 -11.26
C LYS A 81 -6.47 7.29 -10.34
N GLY A 82 -6.97 6.07 -10.61
CA GLY A 82 -7.01 4.95 -9.65
C GLY A 82 -5.68 4.42 -9.07
N GLN A 83 -4.53 5.02 -9.39
CA GLN A 83 -3.18 4.61 -8.98
C GLN A 83 -2.50 5.73 -8.15
N PRO A 84 -2.85 5.91 -6.86
CA PRO A 84 -2.35 6.96 -5.97
C PRO A 84 -0.84 7.00 -5.77
N THR A 85 -0.31 8.20 -5.59
CA THR A 85 0.93 8.43 -4.84
C THR A 85 0.67 8.42 -3.34
N PHE A 86 1.71 8.09 -2.56
CA PHE A 86 1.66 8.07 -1.11
C PHE A 86 3.05 8.29 -0.52
N GLY A 87 3.10 8.59 0.78
CA GLY A 87 4.32 8.57 1.56
C GLY A 87 4.06 8.14 2.99
N PHE A 88 5.06 7.57 3.64
CA PHE A 88 4.98 7.20 5.05
C PHE A 88 6.34 7.25 5.72
N THR A 89 6.31 7.38 7.04
CA THR A 89 7.47 7.43 7.92
C THR A 89 7.45 6.22 8.83
N VAL A 90 8.58 5.53 8.96
CA VAL A 90 8.82 4.45 9.92
C VAL A 90 9.70 4.99 11.04
N ASN A 91 9.20 4.94 12.27
CA ASN A 91 9.96 5.30 13.47
C ASN A 91 10.52 4.02 14.11
N TRP A 92 11.82 3.77 13.94
CA TRP A 92 12.42 2.49 14.30
C TRP A 92 12.50 2.30 15.83
N THR A 93 11.87 1.24 16.35
CA THR A 93 11.80 0.97 17.80
C THR A 93 13.10 0.37 18.37
N PHE A 94 14.04 0.01 17.51
CA PHE A 94 15.29 -0.65 17.85
C PHE A 94 16.54 0.14 17.41
N SER A 95 16.40 1.37 16.91
CA SER A 95 17.54 2.22 16.55
C SER A 95 17.17 3.71 16.62
N ASP A 96 18.17 4.57 16.84
CA ASP A 96 18.02 6.03 16.75
C ASP A 96 18.06 6.48 15.28
N SER A 97 17.10 6.01 14.49
CA SER A 97 16.95 6.41 13.09
C SER A 97 15.49 6.49 12.67
N ILE A 98 15.24 7.14 11.54
CA ILE A 98 13.92 7.24 10.93
C ILE A 98 14.03 6.98 9.43
N THR A 99 13.05 6.33 8.84
CA THR A 99 13.00 6.13 7.38
C THR A 99 11.72 6.69 6.82
N VAL A 100 11.83 7.46 5.74
CA VAL A 100 10.68 7.88 4.95
C VAL A 100 10.64 7.10 3.66
N PHE A 101 9.45 6.71 3.24
CA PHE A 101 9.15 6.11 1.96
C PHE A 101 8.22 7.02 1.19
N THR A 102 8.44 7.18 -0.11
CA THR A 102 7.51 7.84 -1.03
C THR A 102 7.36 6.97 -2.27
N GLY A 103 6.18 6.94 -2.85
CA GLY A 103 5.95 6.07 -4.00
C GLY A 103 4.56 6.18 -4.59
N GLN A 104 4.26 5.21 -5.44
CA GLN A 104 2.99 5.08 -6.14
C GLN A 104 2.57 3.61 -6.20
N CYS A 105 1.28 3.37 -6.01
CA CYS A 105 0.69 2.07 -6.25
C CYS A 105 0.32 1.94 -7.73
N PHE A 106 0.72 0.84 -8.34
CA PHE A 106 0.37 0.46 -9.69
C PHE A 106 -0.44 -0.83 -9.74
N VAL A 107 -1.23 -0.99 -10.79
CA VAL A 107 -1.77 -2.29 -11.21
C VAL A 107 -1.05 -2.67 -12.49
N ASP A 108 -0.32 -3.77 -12.48
CA ASP A 108 0.42 -4.24 -13.65
C ASP A 108 -0.48 -4.89 -14.71
N ASP A 109 0.11 -5.30 -15.83
CA ASP A 109 -0.59 -5.90 -16.97
C ASP A 109 -1.29 -7.23 -16.60
N ASP A 110 -0.85 -7.89 -15.52
CA ASP A 110 -1.45 -9.11 -14.97
C ASP A 110 -2.56 -8.80 -13.94
N GLY A 111 -2.84 -7.52 -13.67
CA GLY A 111 -3.85 -7.09 -12.71
C GLY A 111 -3.39 -7.14 -11.23
N LYS A 112 -2.09 -7.36 -10.98
CA LYS A 112 -1.50 -7.42 -9.65
C LYS A 112 -1.09 -6.03 -9.19
N GLU A 113 -1.32 -5.77 -7.90
CA GLU A 113 -0.95 -4.50 -7.28
C GLU A 113 0.52 -4.49 -6.87
N VAL A 114 1.24 -3.42 -7.23
CA VAL A 114 2.66 -3.24 -6.96
C VAL A 114 2.90 -1.85 -6.40
N LEU A 115 3.62 -1.76 -5.28
CA LEU A 115 4.09 -0.49 -4.74
C LEU A 115 5.50 -0.22 -5.27
N LYS A 116 5.67 0.84 -6.06
CA LYS A 116 6.99 1.33 -6.45
C LYS A 116 7.35 2.49 -5.53
N THR A 117 8.40 2.29 -4.73
CA THR A 117 8.80 3.26 -3.70
C THR A 117 10.28 3.59 -3.80
N MET A 118 10.62 4.78 -3.35
CA MET A 118 11.96 5.17 -2.92
C MET A 118 11.93 5.43 -1.42
N TRP A 119 13.11 5.44 -0.80
CA TRP A 119 13.24 5.68 0.62
C TRP A 119 14.48 6.51 0.93
N LEU A 120 14.44 7.18 2.08
CA LEU A 120 15.60 7.83 2.70
C LEU A 120 15.66 7.38 4.16
N LEU A 121 16.80 6.81 4.57
CA LEU A 121 17.05 6.47 5.96
C LEU A 121 17.92 7.55 6.58
N ARG A 122 17.40 8.18 7.65
CA ARG A 122 18.08 9.21 8.41
C ARG A 122 18.56 8.67 9.75
N SER A 123 19.87 8.55 9.90
CA SER A 123 20.54 8.21 11.17
C SER A 123 20.61 9.42 12.10
N ARG A 124 20.50 9.20 13.42
CA ARG A 124 20.97 10.16 14.43
C ARG A 124 22.49 10.31 14.32
N VAL A 125 22.96 11.55 14.45
CA VAL A 125 24.37 11.87 14.59
C VAL A 125 24.58 12.83 15.75
N GLU A 126 25.72 12.74 16.42
CA GLU A 126 26.00 13.52 17.64
C GLU A 126 26.07 15.04 17.42
N ASN A 127 26.42 15.49 16.21
CA ASN A 127 26.51 16.92 15.89
C ASN A 127 26.35 17.19 14.39
N ILE A 128 26.10 18.46 14.07
CA ILE A 128 25.82 18.94 12.71
C ILE A 128 26.95 18.70 11.70
N LYS A 129 28.22 18.62 12.15
CA LYS A 129 29.36 18.34 11.24
C LYS A 129 29.31 16.92 10.68
N ASN A 130 28.54 16.03 11.29
CA ASN A 130 28.32 14.66 10.83
C ASN A 130 27.06 14.51 9.96
N ASP A 131 26.33 15.59 9.66
CA ASP A 131 25.07 15.54 8.90
C ASP A 131 25.24 14.95 7.49
N TRP A 132 26.36 15.26 6.83
CA TRP A 132 26.65 14.85 5.45
C TRP A 132 26.59 13.33 5.21
N LYS A 133 26.79 12.53 6.25
CA LYS A 133 26.77 11.05 6.20
C LYS A 133 25.54 10.43 6.85
N ALA A 134 24.58 11.24 7.28
CA ALA A 134 23.46 10.77 8.08
C ALA A 134 22.27 10.30 7.25
N THR A 135 22.24 10.55 5.94
CA THR A 135 21.17 10.12 5.04
C THR A 135 21.69 9.09 4.05
N ARG A 136 20.99 7.95 3.93
CA ARG A 136 21.17 6.93 2.89
C ARG A 136 19.95 6.91 2.00
#